data_AF-A0A1T5LJJ3-F1
#
_entry.id   AF-A0A1T5LJJ3-F1
#
_cell.length_a   1.000
_cell.length_b   1.000
_cell.length_c   1.000
_cell.angle_alpha   90.00
_cell.angle_beta   90.00
_cell.angle_gamma   90.00
#
_symmetry.space_group_name_H-M   'P 1'
#
loop_
_entity.id
_entity.type
_entity.pdbx_description
1 polymer ?
#
loop_
_entity_poly.entity_id
_entity_poly.type
_entity_poly.pdbx_seq_one_letter_code
_entity_poly.pdbx_strand_id
1 'polypeptide(L)'
;MTHVDPGLWTTIADTVAAVFLLAGAFLTLGAGVGLLRFPSLLARMHTVTKPQVLGLILLLTALALRVRSWSAVGMLVLVVAFQLVTSPVAAHMVGRAGFRTGKVDPDDLRPNEFGEPD
;
A
#
# COMPACT_ATOMS: atom_id res chain seq x y z
N MET A 1 36.17 16.71 3.97
CA MET A 1 35.73 15.98 5.18
C MET A 1 34.99 16.96 6.09
N THR A 2 33.73 17.26 5.77
CA THR A 2 32.89 18.08 6.66
C THR A 2 32.06 17.14 7.51
N HIS A 3 32.64 16.70 8.65
CA HIS A 3 31.81 16.30 9.78
C HIS A 3 31.13 17.58 10.27
N VAL A 4 30.04 17.95 9.59
CA VAL A 4 29.05 18.83 10.19
C VAL A 4 28.41 17.94 11.24
N ASP A 5 28.69 18.19 12.51
CA ASP A 5 27.97 17.51 13.58
C ASP A 5 26.49 17.73 13.31
N PRO A 6 25.74 16.68 12.95
CA PRO A 6 24.33 16.85 12.71
C PRO A 6 23.76 17.31 14.04
N GLY A 7 23.12 18.48 14.07
CA GLY A 7 22.43 18.92 15.27
C GLY A 7 21.53 17.79 15.79
N LEU A 8 21.31 17.72 17.10
CA LEU A 8 20.48 16.67 17.72
C LEU A 8 19.15 16.46 16.96
N TRP A 9 18.56 17.53 16.44
CA TRP A 9 17.38 17.51 15.60
C TRP A 9 17.52 16.74 14.27
N THR A 10 18.63 16.89 13.56
CA THR A 10 18.86 16.15 12.29
C THR A 10 19.06 14.67 12.55
N THR A 11 19.82 14.31 13.59
CA THR A 11 20.04 12.90 13.96
C THR A 11 18.74 12.21 14.36
N ILE A 12 17.89 12.88 15.14
CA ILE A 12 16.57 12.35 15.50
C ILE A 12 15.70 12.18 14.25
N ALA A 13 15.61 13.20 13.39
CA ALA A 13 14.79 13.11 12.18
C ALA A 13 15.27 12.02 11.23
N ASP A 14 16.58 11.85 11.05
CA ASP A 14 17.15 10.79 10.22
C ASP A 14 16.90 9.40 10.80
N THR A 15 16.97 9.25 12.13
CA THR A 15 16.66 7.99 12.82
C THR A 15 15.18 7.63 12.65
N VAL A 16 14.28 8.58 12.88
CA VAL A 16 12.83 8.38 12.70
C VAL A 16 12.51 8.06 11.24
N ALA A 17 13.11 8.77 10.30
CA ALA A 17 12.96 8.49 8.88
C ALA A 17 13.45 7.09 8.52
N ALA A 18 14.59 6.64 9.05
CA ALA A 18 15.10 5.29 8.81
C ALA A 18 14.15 4.20 9.33
N VAL A 19 13.61 4.37 10.55
CA VAL A 19 12.62 3.44 11.13
C VAL A 19 11.37 3.37 10.26
N PHE A 20 10.86 4.52 9.82
CA PHE A 20 9.66 4.58 8.96
C PHE A 20 9.91 3.97 7.59
N LEU A 21 11.11 4.18 7.03
CA LEU A 21 11.50 3.60 5.75
C LEU A 21 11.55 2.07 5.83
N LEU A 22 12.17 1.53 6.88
CA LEU A 22 12.27 0.08 7.09
C LEU A 22 10.90 -0.56 7.38
N ALA A 23 10.08 0.08 8.21
CA ALA A 23 8.73 -0.38 8.49
C ALA A 23 7.86 -0.36 7.23
N GLY A 24 7.93 0.72 6.44
CA GLY A 24 7.22 0.84 5.18
C GLY A 24 7.66 -0.22 4.16
N ALA A 25 8.96 -0.43 4.01
CA ALA A 25 9.52 -1.47 3.14
C ALA A 25 9.09 -2.88 3.55
N PHE A 26 9.08 -3.18 4.86
CA PHE A 26 8.61 -4.46 5.37
C PHE A 26 7.13 -4.71 5.06
N LEU A 27 6.27 -3.69 5.23
CA LEU A 27 4.85 -3.79 4.91
C LEU A 27 4.61 -3.98 3.40
N THR A 28 5.35 -3.27 2.55
CA THR A 28 5.30 -3.45 1.09
C THR A 28 5.74 -4.86 0.69
N LEU A 29 6.80 -5.39 1.31
CA LEU A 29 7.23 -6.77 1.10
C LEU A 29 6.15 -7.75 1.55
N GLY A 30 5.54 -7.52 2.72
CA GLY A 30 4.42 -8.32 3.22
C GLY A 30 3.21 -8.32 2.28
N ALA A 31 2.87 -7.19 1.68
CA ALA A 31 1.83 -7.10 0.65
C ALA A 31 2.18 -7.97 -0.58
N GLY A 32 3.43 -7.90 -1.05
CA GLY A 32 3.91 -8.73 -2.17
C GLY A 32 3.88 -10.23 -1.85
N VAL A 33 4.32 -10.63 -0.65
CA VAL A 33 4.24 -12.03 -0.20
C VAL A 33 2.79 -12.49 -0.05
N GLY A 34 1.90 -11.64 0.46
CA GLY A 34 0.46 -11.91 0.53
C GLY A 34 -0.13 -12.18 -0.84
N LEU A 35 0.23 -11.39 -1.85
CA LEU A 35 -0.22 -11.58 -3.23
C LEU A 35 0.13 -12.98 -3.77
N LEU A 36 1.33 -13.50 -3.43
CA LEU A 36 1.79 -14.80 -3.88
C LEU A 36 1.24 -15.97 -3.05
N ARG A 37 0.97 -15.74 -1.75
CA ARG A 37 0.58 -16.80 -0.81
C ARG A 37 -0.90 -17.14 -0.85
N PHE A 38 -1.78 -16.16 -1.06
CA PHE A 38 -3.23 -16.43 -1.05
C PHE A 38 -3.67 -17.03 -2.39
N PRO A 39 -4.46 -18.11 -2.43
CA PRO A 39 -4.92 -18.70 -3.68
C PRO A 39 -6.12 -17.95 -4.28
N SER A 40 -7.02 -17.40 -3.45
CA SER A 40 -8.22 -16.71 -3.93
C SER A 40 -7.99 -15.24 -4.29
N LEU A 41 -8.66 -14.78 -5.34
CA LEU A 41 -8.49 -13.45 -5.90
C LEU A 41 -8.99 -12.35 -4.94
N LEU A 42 -10.08 -12.62 -4.21
CA LEU A 42 -10.60 -11.74 -3.16
C LEU A 42 -9.66 -11.68 -1.95
N ALA A 43 -9.12 -12.81 -1.50
CA ALA A 43 -8.15 -12.85 -0.41
C ALA A 43 -6.86 -12.08 -0.77
N ARG A 44 -6.37 -12.20 -2.01
CA ARG A 44 -5.22 -11.42 -2.52
C ARG A 44 -5.49 -9.92 -2.48
N MET A 45 -6.66 -9.47 -2.94
CA MET A 45 -6.99 -8.03 -2.96
C MET A 45 -7.05 -7.45 -1.54
N HIS A 46 -7.63 -8.17 -0.58
CA HIS A 46 -7.69 -7.72 0.81
C HIS A 46 -6.33 -7.69 1.52
N THR A 47 -5.47 -8.67 1.24
CA THR A 47 -4.16 -8.80 1.90
C THR A 47 -3.11 -7.89 1.29
N VAL A 48 -3.24 -7.51 0.02
CA VAL A 48 -2.35 -6.53 -0.63
C VAL A 48 -2.72 -5.10 -0.27
N THR A 49 -4.01 -4.75 -0.31
CA THR A 49 -4.43 -3.34 -0.18
C THR A 49 -4.18 -2.75 1.20
N LYS A 50 -4.36 -3.52 2.28
CA LYS A 50 -4.20 -3.02 3.66
C LYS A 50 -2.75 -2.66 4.01
N PRO A 51 -1.75 -3.55 3.82
CA PRO A 51 -0.36 -3.21 4.13
C PRO A 51 0.23 -2.22 3.14
N GLN A 52 -0.23 -2.20 1.88
CA GLN A 52 0.31 -1.31 0.85
C GLN A 52 0.02 0.17 1.14
N VAL A 53 -1.21 0.50 1.56
CA VAL A 53 -1.56 1.90 1.90
C VAL A 53 -0.77 2.38 3.11
N LEU A 54 -0.66 1.55 4.16
CA LEU A 54 0.13 1.87 5.35
C LEU A 54 1.62 1.98 5.05
N GLY A 55 2.17 1.06 4.25
CA GLY A 55 3.56 1.07 3.85
C GLY A 55 3.92 2.32 3.04
N LEU A 56 3.05 2.73 2.12
CA LEU A 56 3.23 3.95 1.36
C LEU A 56 3.22 5.19 2.26
N ILE A 57 2.28 5.32 3.20
CA ILE A 57 2.21 6.46 4.13
C ILE A 57 3.51 6.57 4.95
N LEU A 58 4.03 5.45 5.44
CA LEU A 58 5.29 5.39 6.20
C LEU A 58 6.49 5.84 5.34
N LEU A 59 6.62 5.32 4.11
CA LEU A 59 7.69 5.69 3.19
C LEU A 59 7.66 7.18 2.84
N LEU A 60 6.48 7.72 2.57
CA LEU A 60 6.31 9.13 2.23
C LEU A 60 6.60 10.03 3.44
N THR A 61 6.22 9.61 4.65
CA THR A 61 6.55 10.34 5.88
C THR A 61 8.05 10.36 6.13
N ALA A 62 8.74 9.22 5.94
CA ALA A 62 10.20 9.16 5.99
C ALA A 62 10.84 10.11 4.98
N LEU A 63 10.33 10.14 3.74
CA LEU A 63 10.86 10.99 2.69
C LEU A 63 10.60 12.48 2.95
N ALA A 64 9.44 12.83 3.49
CA ALA A 64 9.12 14.19 3.91
C ALA A 64 10.09 14.69 5.00
N LEU A 65 10.38 13.85 6.00
CA LEU A 65 11.34 14.16 7.07
C LEU A 65 12.77 14.35 6.56
N ARG A 66 13.15 13.64 5.49
CA ARG A 66 14.51 13.65 4.94
C ARG A 66 14.75 14.78 3.94
N VAL A 67 13.78 15.07 3.07
CA VAL A 67 13.93 16.08 2.01
C VAL A 67 13.67 17.49 2.55
N ARG A 68 12.83 17.64 3.58
CA ARG A 68 12.48 18.93 4.24
C ARG A 68 12.15 20.07 3.27
N SER A 69 11.59 19.74 2.10
CA SER A 69 11.21 20.70 1.05
C SER A 69 9.70 20.68 0.83
N TRP A 70 9.10 21.87 0.73
CA TRP A 70 7.68 22.03 0.41
C TRP A 70 7.31 21.56 -0.99
N SER A 71 8.20 21.67 -1.97
CA SER A 71 7.95 21.12 -3.30
C SER A 71 7.88 19.59 -3.27
N ALA A 72 8.73 18.96 -2.48
CA ALA A 72 8.71 17.51 -2.30
C ALA A 72 7.42 17.07 -1.61
N VAL A 73 7.02 17.72 -0.53
CA VAL A 73 5.77 17.39 0.19
C VAL A 73 4.55 17.50 -0.73
N GLY A 74 4.46 18.54 -1.57
CA GLY A 74 3.38 18.66 -2.56
C GLY A 74 3.34 17.48 -3.55
N MET A 75 4.51 17.04 -4.05
CA MET A 75 4.61 15.87 -4.91
C MET A 75 4.18 14.58 -4.18
N LEU A 76 4.58 14.40 -2.91
CA LEU A 76 4.22 13.22 -2.13
C LEU A 76 2.71 13.12 -1.89
N VAL A 77 2.06 14.24 -1.59
CA VAL A 77 0.59 14.30 -1.46
C VAL A 77 -0.08 13.88 -2.77
N LEU A 78 0.44 14.34 -3.91
CA LEU A 78 -0.09 13.99 -5.23
C LEU A 78 0.05 12.48 -5.49
N VAL A 79 1.19 11.88 -5.13
CA VAL A 79 1.41 10.43 -5.21
C VAL A 79 0.39 9.66 -4.37
N VAL A 80 0.10 10.09 -3.14
CA VAL A 80 -0.95 9.44 -2.31
C VAL A 80 -2.31 9.56 -2.97
N ALA A 81 -2.67 10.75 -3.44
CA ALA A 81 -3.97 10.99 -4.06
C ALA A 81 -4.17 10.09 -5.29
N PHE A 82 -3.18 10.01 -6.17
CA PHE A 82 -3.22 9.11 -7.32
C PHE A 82 -3.29 7.65 -6.88
N GLN A 83 -2.49 7.21 -5.91
CA GLN A 83 -2.51 5.83 -5.44
C GLN A 83 -3.90 5.44 -4.88
N LEU A 84 -4.55 6.33 -4.13
CA LEU A 84 -5.88 6.11 -3.57
C LEU A 84 -6.96 5.96 -4.66
N VAL A 85 -6.77 6.57 -5.82
CA VAL A 85 -7.66 6.39 -6.99
C VAL A 85 -7.27 5.14 -7.79
N THR A 86 -5.98 4.89 -8.00
CA THR A 86 -5.50 3.74 -8.76
C THR A 86 -5.84 2.41 -8.09
N SER A 87 -5.75 2.33 -6.75
CA SER A 87 -6.02 1.11 -5.99
C SER A 87 -7.44 0.55 -6.21
N PRO A 88 -8.54 1.31 -6.02
CA PRO A 88 -9.90 0.81 -6.26
C PRO A 88 -10.18 0.52 -7.74
N VAL A 89 -9.63 1.31 -8.68
CA VAL A 89 -9.77 1.03 -10.11
C VAL A 89 -9.09 -0.30 -10.48
N ALA A 90 -7.86 -0.51 -10.00
CA ALA A 90 -7.16 -1.78 -10.20
C ALA A 90 -7.92 -2.95 -9.56
N ALA A 91 -8.42 -2.79 -8.32
CA ALA A 91 -9.23 -3.81 -7.66
C ALA A 91 -10.50 -4.13 -8.45
N HIS A 92 -11.18 -3.12 -8.99
CA HIS A 92 -12.39 -3.31 -9.80
C HIS A 92 -12.09 -4.05 -11.12
N MET A 93 -11.02 -3.68 -11.83
CA MET A 93 -10.60 -4.36 -13.06
C MET A 93 -10.20 -5.81 -12.79
N VAL A 94 -9.42 -6.06 -11.73
CA VAL A 94 -8.98 -7.39 -11.32
C VAL A 94 -10.17 -8.25 -10.89
N GLY A 95 -11.12 -7.69 -10.14
CA GLY A 95 -12.38 -8.37 -9.81
C GLY A 95 -13.16 -8.76 -11.06
N ARG A 96 -13.41 -7.82 -11.98
CA ARG A 96 -14.13 -8.08 -13.24
C ARG A 96 -13.45 -9.16 -14.09
N ALA A 97 -12.12 -9.13 -14.17
CA ALA A 97 -11.35 -10.15 -14.87
C ALA A 97 -11.41 -11.52 -14.16
N GLY A 98 -11.38 -11.53 -12.82
CA GLY A 98 -11.54 -12.71 -11.99
C GLY A 98 -12.85 -13.43 -12.24
N PHE A 99 -13.96 -12.69 -12.20
CA PHE A 99 -15.31 -13.23 -12.47
C PHE A 99 -15.40 -13.82 -13.88
N ARG A 100 -14.88 -13.10 -14.89
CA ARG A 100 -14.91 -13.59 -16.29
C ARG A 100 -14.06 -14.81 -16.56
N THR A 101 -12.99 -15.01 -15.80
CA THR A 101 -12.06 -16.13 -15.99
C THR A 101 -12.35 -17.32 -15.08
N GLY A 102 -13.45 -17.28 -14.31
CA GLY A 102 -13.82 -18.34 -13.36
C GLY A 102 -12.83 -18.53 -12.21
N LYS A 103 -11.98 -17.51 -11.94
CA LYS A 103 -10.97 -17.55 -10.86
C LYS A 103 -11.49 -16.97 -9.53
N VAL A 104 -12.78 -16.68 -9.46
CA VAL A 104 -13.46 -16.32 -8.21
C VAL A 104 -14.07 -17.61 -7.67
N ASP A 105 -13.63 -18.01 -6.49
CA ASP A 105 -14.13 -19.19 -5.81
C ASP A 105 -15.62 -18.96 -5.44
N PRO A 106 -16.55 -19.84 -5.88
CA PRO A 106 -17.95 -19.75 -5.46
C PRO A 106 -18.13 -19.77 -3.95
N ASP A 107 -17.23 -20.42 -3.21
CA ASP A 107 -17.29 -20.50 -1.74
C ASP A 107 -16.92 -19.17 -1.05
N ASP A 108 -16.20 -18.28 -1.74
CA ASP A 108 -15.92 -16.91 -1.27
C ASP A 108 -17.13 -15.97 -1.48
N LEU A 109 -18.11 -16.38 -2.28
CA LEU A 109 -19.32 -15.61 -2.57
C LEU A 109 -20.47 -16.13 -1.71
N ARG A 110 -21.04 -15.26 -0.87
CA ARG A 110 -22.25 -15.65 -0.15
C ARG A 110 -23.38 -15.91 -1.15
N PRO A 111 -24.08 -17.05 -1.06
CA PRO A 111 -25.25 -17.33 -1.88
C PRO A 111 -26.22 -16.15 -1.82
N ASN A 112 -26.74 -15.75 -2.97
CA ASN A 112 -27.66 -14.62 -3.05
C ASN A 112 -28.98 -14.99 -2.37
N GLU A 113 -29.16 -14.55 -1.13
CA GLU A 113 -30.41 -14.73 -0.39
C GLU A 113 -31.61 -14.02 -1.06
N PHE A 114 -31.36 -13.18 -2.08
CA PHE A 114 -32.34 -12.44 -2.88
C PHE A 114 -32.40 -12.87 -4.35
N GLY A 115 -31.76 -13.98 -4.73
CA GLY A 115 -31.93 -14.56 -6.07
C GLY A 115 -33.30 -15.20 -6.20
N GLU A 116 -34.02 -14.85 -7.27
CA GLU A 116 -35.25 -15.55 -7.63
C GLU A 116 -34.97 -17.06 -7.78
N PRO A 117 -35.76 -17.95 -7.15
CA PRO A 117 -35.60 -19.38 -7.31
C PRO A 117 -35.96 -19.78 -8.75
N ASP A 118 -35.03 -20.47 -9.39
CA ASP A 118 -35.19 -21.19 -10.66
C ASP A 118 -36.19 -22.36 -10.58
#